data_AF-A0A931QLI3-F1
#
_entry.id   AF-A0A931QLI3-F1
#
_cell.length_a   1.000
_cell.length_b   1.000
_cell.length_c   1.000
_cell.angle_alpha   90.00
_cell.angle_beta   90.00
_cell.angle_gamma   90.00
#
_symmetry.space_group_name_H-M   'P 1'
#
loop_
_entity.id
_entity.type
_entity.pdbx_description
1 polymer ?
#
loop_
_entity_poly.entity_id
_entity_poly.type
_entity_poly.pdbx_seq_one_letter_code
_entity_poly.pdbx_strand_id
1 'polypeptide(L)'
;LFIRGFRTSQELSFGETGSVNVWSISGAVVNPTGRPMKQARLRAIFYDGAGEEVHKEEKTVSFQSGVAEAPLAWNVKGVALRAQRVEVTIVGTDAIEREKPKTAKKAKRSA
;
A
#
# COMPACT_ATOMS: atom_id res chain seq x y z
N LEU A 1 0.24 -10.74 -1.74
CA LEU A 1 -0.08 -9.85 -0.61
C LEU A 1 -1.58 -9.72 -0.52
N PHE A 2 -2.13 -9.39 0.65
CA PHE A 2 -3.54 -9.01 0.80
C PHE A 2 -3.69 -7.98 1.90
N ILE A 3 -4.84 -7.31 1.97
CA ILE A 3 -5.15 -6.34 3.03
C ILE A 3 -6.06 -7.02 4.06
N ARG A 4 -5.58 -7.14 5.30
CA ARG A 4 -6.33 -7.68 6.43
C ARG A 4 -6.99 -6.55 7.20
N GLY A 5 -8.23 -6.77 7.66
CA GLY A 5 -8.95 -5.80 8.49
C GLY A 5 -9.24 -4.49 7.75
N PHE A 6 -9.49 -4.56 6.43
CA PHE A 6 -9.79 -3.40 5.61
C PHE A 6 -11.01 -2.64 6.14
N ARG A 7 -10.83 -1.35 6.39
CA ARG A 7 -11.88 -0.44 6.83
C ARG A 7 -11.73 0.89 6.14
N THR A 8 -12.87 1.48 5.82
CA THR A 8 -12.96 2.79 5.19
C THR A 8 -13.93 3.66 5.96
N SER A 9 -13.61 4.95 6.09
CA SER A 9 -14.56 5.97 6.48
C SER A 9 -14.45 7.16 5.53
N GLN A 10 -15.54 7.91 5.44
CA GLN A 10 -15.63 9.10 4.63
C GLN A 10 -16.08 10.23 5.54
N GLU A 11 -15.41 11.37 5.42
CA GLU A 11 -15.78 12.61 6.10
C GLU A 11 -15.81 13.74 5.09
N LEU A 12 -16.75 14.67 5.28
CA LEU A 12 -16.79 15.92 4.53
C LEU A 12 -15.87 16.92 5.23
N SER A 13 -14.85 17.37 4.49
CA SER A 13 -14.01 18.48 4.93
C SER A 13 -14.49 19.75 4.26
N PHE A 14 -14.77 20.76 5.06
CA PHE A 14 -15.17 22.08 4.59
C PHE A 14 -13.94 22.99 4.58
N GLY A 15 -13.48 23.37 3.39
CA GLY A 15 -12.40 24.34 3.21
C GLY A 15 -12.93 25.66 2.63
N GLU A 16 -12.04 26.65 2.56
CA GLU A 16 -12.35 27.99 2.04
C GLU A 16 -12.84 27.98 0.58
N THR A 17 -12.45 26.97 -0.19
CA THR A 17 -12.79 26.80 -1.62
C THR A 17 -13.97 25.87 -1.88
N GLY A 18 -14.59 25.29 -0.83
CA GLY A 18 -15.73 24.39 -0.95
C GLY A 18 -15.58 23.10 -0.12
N SER A 19 -16.54 22.20 -0.31
CA SER A 19 -16.58 20.90 0.38
C SER A 19 -15.84 19.83 -0.44
N VAL A 20 -14.99 19.05 0.21
CA VAL A 20 -14.33 17.88 -0.39
C VAL A 20 -14.56 16.64 0.47
N ASN A 21 -14.61 15.47 -0.17
CA ASN A 21 -14.56 14.21 0.56
C ASN A 21 -13.12 13.90 0.96
N VAL A 22 -12.94 13.52 2.22
CA VAL A 22 -11.73 12.90 2.74
C VAL A 22 -12.06 11.45 3.05
N TRP A 23 -11.31 10.52 2.45
CA TRP A 23 -11.46 9.10 2.68
C TRP A 23 -10.32 8.58 3.52
N SER A 24 -10.64 7.97 4.65
CA SER A 24 -9.70 7.30 5.53
C SER A 24 -9.74 5.80 5.25
N ILE A 25 -8.64 5.25 4.76
CA ILE A 25 -8.44 3.83 4.48
C ILE A 25 -7.49 3.26 5.53
N SER A 26 -7.89 2.16 6.16
CA SER A 26 -7.08 1.50 7.19
C SER A 26 -7.10 -0.02 7.07
N GLY A 27 -6.08 -0.67 7.62
CA GLY A 27 -5.92 -2.12 7.66
C GLY A 27 -4.47 -2.53 7.90
N ALA A 28 -4.10 -3.74 7.47
CA ALA A 28 -2.72 -4.20 7.45
C ALA A 28 -2.41 -4.90 6.12
N VAL A 29 -1.30 -4.54 5.48
CA VAL A 29 -0.82 -5.26 4.29
C VAL A 29 -0.05 -6.49 4.78
N VAL A 30 -0.55 -7.67 4.45
CA VAL A 30 -0.01 -8.96 4.89
C VAL A 30 0.76 -9.61 3.75
N ASN A 31 1.96 -10.07 4.08
CA ASN A 31 2.81 -10.89 3.22
C ASN A 31 2.79 -12.36 3.66
N PRO A 32 1.86 -13.19 3.13
CA PRO A 32 1.75 -14.59 3.55
C PRO A 32 2.92 -15.46 3.08
N THR A 33 3.75 -14.97 2.16
CA THR A 33 4.85 -15.77 1.60
C THR A 33 6.06 -15.89 2.53
N GLY A 34 6.11 -15.07 3.60
CA GLY A 34 7.26 -14.99 4.51
C GLY A 34 8.55 -14.47 3.85
N ARG A 35 8.52 -14.11 2.56
CA ARG A 35 9.69 -13.57 1.87
C ARG A 35 9.96 -12.14 2.35
N PRO A 36 11.22 -11.78 2.64
CA PRO A 36 11.56 -10.41 3.03
C PRO A 36 11.19 -9.44 1.92
N MET A 37 10.32 -8.48 2.25
CA MET A 37 9.82 -7.45 1.34
C MET A 37 10.15 -6.08 1.92
N LYS A 38 10.45 -5.11 1.05
CA LYS A 38 10.77 -3.74 1.47
C LYS A 38 9.55 -2.84 1.40
N GLN A 39 8.76 -2.98 0.32
CA GLN A 39 7.60 -2.13 0.10
C GLN A 39 6.55 -2.80 -0.80
N ALA A 40 5.30 -2.38 -0.63
CA ALA A 40 4.18 -2.67 -1.52
C ALA A 40 3.58 -1.36 -2.05
N ARG A 41 3.23 -1.34 -3.32
CA ARG A 41 2.49 -0.25 -3.95
C ARG A 41 1.02 -0.63 -4.01
N LEU A 42 0.18 0.22 -3.46
CA LEU A 42 -1.28 0.10 -3.42
C LEU A 42 -1.88 1.14 -4.34
N ARG A 43 -3.00 0.80 -4.97
CA ARG A 43 -3.84 1.73 -5.73
C ARG A 43 -5.24 1.71 -5.16
N ALA A 44 -5.76 2.88 -4.80
CA ALA A 44 -7.15 3.09 -4.44
C ALA A 44 -7.90 3.66 -5.65
N ILE A 45 -9.02 3.05 -6.01
CA ILE A 45 -9.93 3.52 -7.05
C ILE A 45 -11.27 3.82 -6.39
N PHE A 46 -11.77 5.03 -6.59
CA PHE A 46 -13.02 5.51 -6.04
C PHE A 46 -14.08 5.51 -7.12
N TYR A 47 -15.24 4.94 -6.79
CA TYR A 47 -16.35 4.80 -7.70
C TYR A 47 -17.57 5.58 -7.20
N ASP A 48 -18.39 6.08 -8.11
CA ASP A 48 -19.72 6.58 -7.78
C ASP A 48 -20.75 5.44 -7.65
N GLY A 49 -22.03 5.81 -7.41
CA GLY A 49 -23.12 4.85 -7.24
C GLY A 49 -23.50 4.08 -8.50
N ALA A 50 -23.07 4.53 -9.69
CA ALA A 50 -23.25 3.80 -10.95
C ALA A 50 -22.09 2.83 -11.22
N GLY A 51 -21.00 2.94 -10.46
CA GLY A 51 -19.78 2.14 -10.64
C GLY A 51 -18.73 2.79 -11.53
N GLU A 52 -18.90 4.06 -11.90
CA GLU A 52 -17.92 4.81 -12.70
C GLU A 52 -16.73 5.24 -11.83
N GLU A 53 -15.50 5.16 -12.36
CA GLU A 53 -14.31 5.68 -11.68
C GLU A 53 -14.36 7.20 -11.63
N VAL A 54 -14.23 7.76 -10.43
CA VAL A 54 -14.27 9.22 -10.22
C VAL A 54 -12.99 9.78 -9.63
N HIS A 55 -12.15 8.93 -9.04
CA HIS A 55 -10.85 9.31 -8.51
C HIS A 55 -9.94 8.08 -8.39
N LYS A 56 -8.62 8.31 -8.47
CA LYS A 56 -7.62 7.28 -8.21
C LYS A 56 -6.43 7.88 -7.49
N GLU A 57 -5.86 7.12 -6.56
CA GLU A 57 -4.63 7.49 -5.87
C GLU A 57 -3.75 6.26 -5.65
N GLU A 58 -2.45 6.45 -5.54
CA GLU A 58 -1.49 5.40 -5.22
C GLU A 58 -0.73 5.71 -3.94
N LYS A 59 -0.42 4.66 -3.17
CA LYS A 59 0.37 4.76 -1.95
C LYS A 59 1.36 3.61 -1.83
N THR A 60 2.56 3.94 -1.40
CA THR A 60 3.57 2.95 -1.02
C THR A 60 3.49 2.69 0.48
N VAL A 61 3.48 1.41 0.86
CA VAL A 61 3.58 0.93 2.24
C VAL A 61 4.92 0.23 2.40
N SER A 62 5.74 0.72 3.33
CA SER A 62 7.03 0.12 3.66
C SER A 62 6.87 -0.96 4.72
N PHE A 63 7.64 -2.04 4.58
CA PHE A 63 7.74 -3.10 5.57
C PHE A 63 9.02 -2.90 6.39
N GLN A 64 8.93 -3.15 7.70
CA GLN A 64 10.11 -3.30 8.53
C GLN A 64 10.74 -4.68 8.30
N SER A 65 12.07 -4.74 8.38
CA SER A 65 12.80 -5.99 8.16
C SER A 65 12.33 -7.07 9.14
N GLY A 66 12.02 -8.26 8.63
CA GLY A 66 11.55 -9.40 9.44
C GLY A 66 10.08 -9.33 9.85
N VAL A 67 9.31 -8.31 9.45
CA VAL A 67 7.89 -8.17 9.78
C VAL A 67 7.03 -8.60 8.59
N ALA A 68 6.10 -9.54 8.82
CA ALA A 68 5.20 -10.07 7.78
C ALA A 68 3.98 -9.17 7.50
N GLU A 69 3.72 -8.19 8.36
CA GLU A 69 2.58 -7.28 8.27
C GLU A 69 3.02 -5.84 8.42
N ALA A 70 2.51 -4.96 7.55
CA ALA A 70 2.72 -3.52 7.66
C ALA A 70 1.38 -2.82 7.90
N PRO A 71 1.27 -1.94 8.92
CA PRO A 71 0.05 -1.17 9.16
C PRO A 71 -0.23 -0.24 7.98
N LEU A 72 -1.49 -0.20 7.54
CA LEU A 72 -1.99 0.71 6.52
C LEU A 72 -2.88 1.75 7.20
N ALA A 73 -2.50 3.02 7.04
CA ALA A 73 -3.33 4.17 7.35
C ALA A 73 -3.14 5.20 6.23
N TRP A 74 -4.21 5.56 5.52
CA TRP A 74 -4.15 6.41 4.33
C TRP A 74 -5.35 7.32 4.23
N ASN A 75 -5.10 8.63 4.25
CA ASN A 75 -6.11 9.65 4.04
C ASN A 75 -5.98 10.19 2.62
N VAL A 76 -6.98 9.95 1.79
CA VAL A 76 -7.10 10.46 0.41
C VAL A 76 -7.96 11.70 0.46
N LYS A 77 -7.40 12.84 0.05
CA LYS A 77 -8.06 14.15 0.09
C LYS A 77 -8.48 14.57 -1.32
N GLY A 78 -9.55 15.36 -1.42
CA GLY A 78 -10.00 15.89 -2.72
C GLY A 78 -10.71 14.84 -3.57
N VAL A 79 -11.26 13.80 -2.94
CA VAL A 79 -12.10 12.83 -3.64
C VAL A 79 -13.40 13.52 -4.05
N ALA A 80 -13.88 13.22 -5.27
CA ALA A 80 -15.14 13.77 -5.75
C ALA A 80 -16.29 13.49 -4.77
N LEU A 81 -17.18 14.48 -4.59
CA LEU A 81 -18.31 14.38 -3.66
C LEU A 81 -19.26 13.20 -3.96
N ARG A 82 -19.33 12.81 -5.23
CA ARG A 82 -20.14 11.69 -5.72
C ARG A 82 -19.52 10.30 -5.47
N ALA A 83 -18.30 10.20 -4.96
CA ALA A 83 -17.70 8.91 -4.64
C ALA A 83 -18.47 8.24 -3.48
N GLN A 84 -18.82 6.97 -3.67
CA GLN A 84 -19.60 6.18 -2.71
C GLN A 84 -18.89 4.88 -2.30
N ARG A 85 -17.96 4.40 -3.12
CA ARG A 85 -17.22 3.16 -2.89
C ARG A 85 -15.74 3.38 -3.19
N VAL A 86 -14.89 2.64 -2.48
CA VAL A 86 -13.46 2.55 -2.78
C VAL A 86 -13.05 1.09 -2.88
N GLU A 87 -12.19 0.79 -3.85
CA GLU A 87 -11.50 -0.49 -3.97
C GLU A 87 -10.00 -0.24 -3.85
N VAL A 88 -9.30 -1.08 -3.09
CA VAL A 88 -7.84 -0.97 -2.92
C VAL A 88 -7.19 -2.26 -3.39
N THR A 89 -6.27 -2.13 -4.34
CA THR A 89 -5.54 -3.23 -4.94
C THR A 89 -4.04 -3.06 -4.74
N ILE A 90 -3.31 -4.18 -4.68
CA ILE A 90 -1.86 -4.19 -4.66
C ILE A 90 -1.38 -4.25 -6.11
N VAL A 91 -0.70 -3.20 -6.56
CA VAL A 91 -0.27 -3.04 -7.96
C VAL A 91 1.23 -3.31 -8.16
N GLY A 92 2.01 -3.45 -7.08
CA GLY A 92 3.42 -3.80 -7.17
C GLY A 92 4.06 -4.10 -5.83
N THR A 93 5.21 -4.76 -5.87
CA THR A 93 6.01 -5.08 -4.67
C THR A 93 7.49 -5.00 -5.00
N ASP A 94 8.30 -4.45 -4.09
CA ASP A 94 9.75 -4.56 -4.17
C ASP A 94 10.27 -5.49 -3.07
N ALA A 95 10.90 -6.58 -3.52
CA ALA A 95 11.55 -7.53 -2.63
C ALA A 95 12.89 -6.97 -2.14
N ILE A 96 13.32 -7.39 -0.96
CA ILE A 96 14.70 -7.15 -0.53
C ILE A 96 15.58 -8.03 -1.43
N GLU A 97 16.42 -7.41 -2.26
CA GLU A 97 17.43 -8.14 -3.03
C GLU A 97 18.29 -8.92 -2.04
N ARG A 98 18.22 -10.25 -2.08
CA ARG A 98 19.15 -11.08 -1.32
C ARG A 98 20.52 -10.81 -1.90
N GLU A 99 21.40 -10.16 -1.13
CA GLU A 99 22.83 -10.13 -1.44
C GLU A 99 23.25 -11.57 -1.72
N LYS A 100 23.59 -11.88 -2.98
CA LYS A 100 24.18 -13.17 -3.32
C LYS A 100 25.38 -13.36 -2.41
N PRO A 101 25.53 -14.50 -1.72
CA PRO A 101 26.74 -14.75 -0.96
C PRO A 101 27.92 -14.64 -1.91
N LYS A 102 28.82 -13.66 -1.67
CA LYS A 102 30.12 -13.62 -2.33
C LYS A 102 30.79 -14.93 -1.97
N THR A 103 30.87 -15.86 -2.93
CA THR A 103 31.61 -17.12 -2.77
C THR A 103 33.00 -16.79 -2.26
N ALA A 104 33.28 -17.16 -1.01
CA ALA A 104 34.61 -17.06 -0.42
C ALA A 104 35.56 -17.88 -1.29
N LYS A 105 36.40 -17.18 -2.06
CA LYS A 105 37.45 -17.79 -2.86
C LYS A 105 38.45 -18.40 -1.88
N LYS A 106 38.39 -19.72 -1.69
CA LYS A 106 39.40 -20.50 -0.94
C LYS A 106 40.78 -20.17 -1.51
N ALA A 107 41.55 -19.33 -0.81
CA ALA A 107 42.97 -19.16 -1.09
C ALA A 107 43.65 -20.47 -0.68
N LYS A 108 44.10 -21.21 -1.70
CA LYS A 108 44.90 -22.43 -1.57
C LYS A 108 46.21 -22.02 -0.91
N ARG A 109 46.45 -22.49 0.32
CA ARG A 109 47.80 -22.48 0.93
C ARG A 109 48.69 -23.35 0.05
N SER A 110 49.74 -22.76 -0.51
CA SER A 110 50.89 -23.52 -1.01
C SER A 110 52.03 -23.28 -0.04
N ALA A 111 52.61 -24.40 0.40
CA ALA A 111 53.73 -24.52 1.33
C ALA A 111 55.02 -23.94 0.78
#